data_AF-A0A1I5Z223-F1
#
_entry.id   AF-A0A1I5Z223-F1
#
_cell.length_a   1.000
_cell.length_b   1.000
_cell.length_c   1.000
_cell.angle_alpha   90.00
_cell.angle_beta   90.00
_cell.angle_gamma   90.00
#
_symmetry.space_group_name_H-M   'P 1'
#
loop_
_entity.id
_entity.type
_entity.pdbx_description
1 polymer ?
#
loop_
_entity_poly.entity_id
_entity_poly.type
_entity_poly.pdbx_seq_one_letter_code
_entity_poly.pdbx_strand_id
1 'polypeptide(L)'
;MAHFLGQIGVETGGLKHTKEIPCYKEKAIRGNFGKNYYCDLFVGFDCVNLDDCATTTQRVKCIQGVPTTTEEIKEKYLCSSALFDYVYSCSARLKGGLYDLGNGSPNSKDGSTFLGRGFIQLTGKANYEDISTLWNKDPENANNKKYFHKQASDGGHIDELETDLDVAMKASMYYWKWKDCNSKADNDDTAGVTYNIKGSDDDKEVENRGTIKNKAIDVLK
;
A
#
# COMPACT_ATOMS: atom_id res chain seq x y z
N MET A 1 -0.37 2.72 22.45
CA MET A 1 0.85 3.41 21.96
C MET A 1 1.93 2.43 21.49
N ALA A 2 2.41 1.50 22.31
CA ALA A 2 3.51 0.61 21.91
C ALA A 2 3.23 -0.25 20.67
N HIS A 3 2.00 -0.77 20.52
CA HIS A 3 1.62 -1.48 19.29
C HIS A 3 1.73 -0.60 18.05
N PHE A 4 1.26 0.65 18.12
CA PHE A 4 1.38 1.60 17.02
C PHE A 4 2.85 1.81 16.63
N LEU A 5 3.74 2.02 17.60
CA LEU A 5 5.20 2.13 17.38
C LEU A 5 5.79 0.86 16.76
N GLY A 6 5.34 -0.32 17.20
CA GLY A 6 5.73 -1.61 16.62
C GLY A 6 5.36 -1.73 15.15
N GLN A 7 4.14 -1.31 14.78
CA GLN A 7 3.68 -1.33 13.40
C GLN A 7 4.46 -0.33 12.53
N ILE A 8 4.45 0.96 12.89
CA ILE A 8 5.11 1.98 12.07
C ILE A 8 6.62 1.76 12.00
N GLY A 9 7.23 1.19 13.05
CA GLY A 9 8.65 0.83 13.05
C GLY A 9 8.99 -0.20 11.98
N VAL A 10 8.12 -1.19 11.73
CA VAL A 10 8.31 -2.15 10.64
C VAL A 10 8.00 -1.52 9.29
N GLU A 11 6.84 -0.86 9.13
CA GLU A 11 6.40 -0.28 7.85
C GLU A 11 7.40 0.72 7.25
N THR A 12 8.15 1.42 8.10
CA THR A 12 9.06 2.49 7.69
C THR A 12 10.54 2.09 7.71
N GLY A 13 10.84 0.81 7.97
CA GLY A 13 12.23 0.33 8.11
C GLY A 13 12.97 0.98 9.28
N GLY A 14 12.29 1.21 10.40
CA GLY A 14 12.81 1.87 11.60
C GLY A 14 12.72 3.39 11.54
N LEU A 15 11.59 3.93 11.07
CA LEU A 15 11.30 5.36 10.90
C LEU A 15 12.23 6.07 9.90
N LYS A 16 12.73 5.33 8.91
CA LYS A 16 13.68 5.84 7.90
C LYS A 16 13.00 6.27 6.60
N HIS A 17 11.84 5.68 6.31
CA HIS A 17 11.17 5.85 5.02
C HIS A 17 9.68 6.14 5.24
N THR A 18 9.19 7.20 4.60
CA THR A 18 7.77 7.58 4.57
C THR A 18 7.17 7.40 3.18
N LYS A 19 7.91 6.77 2.25
CA LYS A 19 7.47 6.47 0.90
C LYS A 19 8.06 5.15 0.43
N GLU A 20 7.25 4.33 -0.21
CA GLU A 20 7.76 3.20 -0.98
C GLU A 20 8.60 3.71 -2.17
N ILE A 21 9.76 3.09 -2.39
CA ILE A 21 10.65 3.45 -3.49
C ILE A 21 10.32 2.51 -4.65
N PRO A 22 9.92 3.03 -5.82
CA PRO A 22 9.57 2.19 -6.97
C PRO A 22 10.81 1.63 -7.70
N CYS A 23 11.81 1.15 -6.95
CA CYS A 23 13.06 0.61 -7.47
C CYS A 23 13.22 -0.91 -7.22
N TYR A 24 12.35 -1.75 -7.80
CA TYR A 24 12.47 -3.20 -7.61
C TYR A 24 13.41 -3.81 -8.66
N LYS A 25 14.33 -4.67 -8.19
CA LYS A 25 15.17 -5.51 -9.05
C LYS A 25 14.43 -6.80 -9.40
N GLU A 26 14.85 -7.46 -10.46
CA GLU A 26 14.20 -8.66 -11.00
C GLU A 26 13.87 -9.71 -9.93
N LYS A 27 14.82 -10.04 -9.04
CA LYS A 27 14.59 -11.00 -7.94
C LYS A 27 13.40 -10.61 -7.05
N ALA A 28 13.26 -9.33 -6.72
CA ALA A 28 12.16 -8.83 -5.91
C ALA A 28 10.84 -8.82 -6.68
N ILE A 29 10.87 -8.40 -7.96
CA ILE A 29 9.68 -8.46 -8.83
C ILE A 29 9.18 -9.89 -8.95
N ARG A 30 10.07 -10.85 -9.22
CA ARG A 30 9.72 -12.26 -9.33
C ARG A 30 9.18 -12.83 -8.03
N GLY A 31 9.81 -12.52 -6.90
CA GLY A 31 9.37 -12.99 -5.58
C GLY A 31 7.98 -12.48 -5.18
N ASN A 32 7.69 -11.20 -5.44
CA ASN A 32 6.46 -10.55 -4.99
C ASN A 32 5.32 -10.64 -6.02
N PHE A 33 5.66 -10.53 -7.31
CA PHE A 33 4.70 -10.35 -8.41
C PHE A 33 4.88 -11.32 -9.56
N GLY A 34 5.84 -12.26 -9.50
CA GLY A 34 6.08 -13.27 -10.53
C GLY A 34 4.98 -14.34 -10.57
N LYS A 35 3.74 -13.92 -10.80
CA LYS A 35 2.56 -14.77 -10.85
C LYS A 35 2.02 -14.79 -12.28
N ASN A 36 1.48 -15.94 -12.68
CA ASN A 36 0.97 -16.18 -14.03
C ASN A 36 -0.15 -15.23 -14.48
N TYR A 37 -0.74 -14.47 -13.55
CA TYR A 37 -1.79 -13.49 -13.84
C TYR A 37 -1.27 -12.05 -14.08
N TYR A 38 0.01 -11.78 -13.81
CA TYR A 38 0.71 -10.54 -14.17
C TYR A 38 1.58 -10.76 -15.39
N CYS A 39 0.98 -11.21 -16.49
CA CYS A 39 1.77 -11.71 -17.60
C CYS A 39 2.59 -10.66 -18.34
N ASP A 40 2.16 -9.39 -18.37
CA ASP A 40 2.94 -8.35 -19.05
C ASP A 40 4.32 -8.18 -18.44
N LEU A 41 4.53 -8.61 -17.18
CA LEU A 41 5.84 -8.57 -16.53
C LEU A 41 6.92 -9.32 -17.32
N PHE A 42 6.56 -10.35 -18.07
CA PHE A 42 7.49 -11.29 -18.67
C PHE A 42 7.78 -10.97 -20.14
N VAL A 43 9.05 -11.04 -20.54
CA VAL A 43 9.47 -10.90 -21.94
C VAL A 43 8.75 -11.96 -22.79
N GLY A 44 8.18 -11.53 -23.92
CA GLY A 44 7.40 -12.40 -24.82
C GLY A 44 5.91 -12.53 -24.46
N PHE A 45 5.44 -11.89 -23.39
CA PHE A 45 4.03 -11.88 -22.99
C PHE A 45 3.50 -10.46 -22.93
N ASP A 46 2.42 -10.17 -23.65
CA ASP A 46 1.79 -8.84 -23.68
C ASP A 46 0.35 -8.90 -23.20
N CYS A 47 -0.02 -7.95 -22.35
CA CYS A 47 -1.41 -7.75 -21.96
C CYS A 47 -2.27 -7.36 -23.18
N VAL A 48 -3.48 -7.93 -23.25
CA VAL A 48 -4.44 -7.64 -24.35
C VAL A 48 -4.88 -6.16 -24.33
N ASN A 49 -5.10 -5.59 -23.14
CA ASN A 49 -5.49 -4.20 -22.99
C ASN A 49 -5.00 -3.65 -21.63
N LEU A 50 -4.24 -2.54 -21.64
CA LEU A 50 -3.75 -1.85 -20.44
C LEU A 50 -4.70 -0.75 -19.94
N ASP A 51 -5.79 -0.48 -20.67
CA ASP A 51 -6.88 0.39 -20.23
C ASP A 51 -7.99 -0.41 -19.50
N ASP A 52 -7.99 -1.73 -19.65
CA ASP A 52 -8.96 -2.60 -18.99
C ASP A 52 -8.47 -3.05 -17.61
N CYS A 53 -9.44 -3.29 -16.73
CA CYS A 53 -9.19 -4.00 -15.50
C CYS A 53 -9.17 -5.50 -15.70
N ALA A 54 -8.35 -6.20 -14.92
CA ALA A 54 -8.51 -7.63 -14.72
C ALA A 54 -9.91 -7.87 -14.13
N THR A 55 -10.85 -8.35 -14.96
CA THR A 55 -12.22 -8.62 -14.55
C THR A 55 -12.27 -9.79 -13.55
N THR A 56 -13.48 -10.12 -13.07
CA THR A 56 -13.87 -11.14 -12.06
C THR A 56 -13.13 -12.48 -12.05
N THR A 57 -12.31 -12.81 -13.05
CA THR A 57 -11.43 -13.97 -13.15
C THR A 57 -9.98 -13.73 -12.67
N GLN A 58 -9.64 -12.54 -12.17
CA GLN A 58 -8.30 -12.14 -11.67
C GLN A 58 -7.14 -12.32 -12.67
N ARG A 59 -7.39 -12.33 -13.98
CA ARG A 59 -6.34 -12.49 -15.00
C ARG A 59 -6.61 -11.59 -16.18
N VAL A 60 -5.75 -10.61 -16.43
CA VAL A 60 -5.69 -9.97 -17.76
C VAL A 60 -5.18 -11.05 -18.70
N LYS A 61 -5.95 -11.35 -19.76
CA LYS A 61 -5.49 -12.30 -20.77
C LYS A 61 -4.30 -11.72 -21.51
N CYS A 62 -3.39 -12.59 -21.89
CA CYS A 62 -2.18 -12.23 -22.61
C CYS A 62 -2.32 -12.77 -24.02
N ILE A 63 -1.73 -12.07 -24.98
CA ILE A 63 -1.80 -12.45 -26.39
C ILE A 63 -1.19 -13.85 -26.58
N GLN A 64 -0.11 -14.15 -25.85
CA GLN A 64 0.68 -15.38 -25.96
C GLN A 64 0.27 -16.47 -24.95
N GLY A 65 -0.84 -16.31 -24.22
CA GLY A 65 -1.30 -17.28 -23.23
C GLY A 65 -0.76 -17.01 -21.82
N VAL A 66 -0.37 -18.05 -21.08
CA VAL A 66 0.00 -17.95 -19.66
C VAL A 66 1.50 -18.21 -19.48
N PRO A 67 2.28 -17.30 -18.85
CA PRO A 67 3.71 -17.49 -18.66
C PRO A 67 4.01 -18.60 -17.64
N THR A 68 5.20 -19.18 -17.75
CA THR A 68 5.70 -20.19 -16.79
C THR A 68 6.30 -19.56 -15.53
N THR A 69 6.44 -18.22 -15.51
CA THR A 69 7.08 -17.39 -14.46
C THR A 69 8.59 -17.57 -14.34
N THR A 70 9.20 -18.26 -15.30
CA THR A 70 10.66 -18.42 -15.40
C THR A 70 11.28 -17.43 -16.38
N GLU A 71 10.46 -16.81 -17.23
CA GLU A 71 10.87 -15.85 -18.24
C GLU A 71 11.50 -14.61 -17.62
N GLU A 72 12.36 -13.92 -18.38
CA GLU A 72 12.97 -12.65 -17.98
C GLU A 72 11.89 -11.58 -17.73
N ILE A 73 12.16 -10.68 -16.78
CA ILE A 73 11.27 -9.53 -16.53
C ILE A 73 11.58 -8.43 -17.54
N LYS A 74 10.55 -7.83 -18.15
CA LYS A 74 10.72 -6.72 -19.09
C LYS A 74 11.44 -5.56 -18.41
N GLU A 75 12.45 -5.01 -19.09
CA GLU A 75 13.29 -3.91 -18.57
C GLU A 75 12.48 -2.70 -18.09
N LYS A 76 11.36 -2.39 -18.77
CA LYS A 76 10.45 -1.28 -18.40
C LYS A 76 9.90 -1.35 -16.97
N TYR A 77 9.95 -2.52 -16.33
CA TYR A 77 9.50 -2.74 -14.96
C TYR A 77 10.64 -2.73 -13.92
N LEU A 78 11.90 -2.80 -14.36
CA LEU A 78 13.04 -2.74 -13.48
C LEU A 78 13.22 -1.31 -12.97
N CYS A 79 13.23 -1.16 -11.66
CA CYS A 79 13.31 0.12 -10.99
C CYS A 79 12.45 1.26 -11.58
N SER A 80 11.18 0.95 -11.85
CA SER A 80 10.27 1.84 -12.57
C SER A 80 8.90 1.88 -11.91
N SER A 81 8.28 3.07 -11.90
CA SER A 81 6.89 3.26 -11.47
C SER A 81 5.90 2.46 -12.32
N ALA A 82 6.27 2.13 -13.57
CA ALA A 82 5.43 1.31 -14.46
C ALA A 82 5.11 -0.06 -13.85
N LEU A 83 5.99 -0.59 -12.98
CA LEU A 83 5.71 -1.84 -12.26
C LEU A 83 4.45 -1.68 -11.41
N PHE A 84 4.38 -0.62 -10.61
CA PHE A 84 3.30 -0.37 -9.66
C PHE A 84 2.03 0.08 -10.35
N ASP A 85 2.15 0.88 -11.41
CA ASP A 85 1.03 1.15 -12.32
C ASP A 85 0.38 -0.16 -12.76
N TYR A 86 1.17 -1.19 -13.08
CA TYR A 86 0.64 -2.48 -13.48
C TYR A 86 0.16 -3.33 -12.29
N VAL A 87 1.01 -3.64 -11.32
CA VAL A 87 0.71 -4.63 -10.25
C VAL A 87 -0.24 -4.11 -9.17
N TYR A 88 -0.39 -2.78 -9.05
CA TYR A 88 -1.38 -2.16 -8.16
C TYR A 88 -2.61 -1.62 -8.92
N SER A 89 -2.69 -1.80 -10.25
CA SER A 89 -3.89 -1.41 -11.01
C SER A 89 -5.12 -2.19 -10.59
N CYS A 90 -6.27 -1.57 -10.86
CA CYS A 90 -7.60 -2.19 -10.92
C CYS A 90 -7.98 -2.97 -9.68
N SER A 91 -7.42 -2.57 -8.54
CA SER A 91 -7.30 -3.38 -7.35
C SER A 91 -6.74 -4.76 -7.65
N ALA A 92 -5.48 -4.98 -7.27
CA ALA A 92 -4.69 -6.18 -7.49
C ALA A 92 -5.43 -7.54 -7.27
N ARG A 93 -6.62 -7.57 -6.63
CA ARG A 93 -7.47 -8.75 -6.40
C ARG A 93 -8.99 -8.45 -6.29
N LEU A 94 -9.63 -7.93 -7.34
CA LEU A 94 -11.10 -7.72 -7.51
C LEU A 94 -11.60 -6.34 -7.03
N LYS A 95 -12.19 -5.57 -7.97
CA LYS A 95 -12.95 -4.34 -7.67
C LYS A 95 -14.16 -4.67 -6.80
N GLY A 96 -14.30 -3.98 -5.67
CA GLY A 96 -15.27 -4.23 -4.61
C GLY A 96 -14.90 -5.42 -3.69
N GLY A 97 -13.74 -6.05 -3.88
CA GLY A 97 -13.26 -7.14 -3.03
C GLY A 97 -12.58 -6.66 -1.75
N LEU A 98 -12.25 -7.60 -0.85
CA LEU A 98 -11.60 -7.35 0.44
C LEU A 98 -10.27 -6.58 0.33
N TYR A 99 -9.62 -6.65 -0.84
CA TYR A 99 -8.32 -6.02 -1.13
C TYR A 99 -8.43 -4.95 -2.23
N ASP A 100 -9.59 -4.33 -2.40
CA ASP A 100 -9.78 -3.26 -3.36
C ASP A 100 -9.02 -1.99 -2.93
N LEU A 101 -8.02 -1.60 -3.73
CA LEU A 101 -7.23 -0.39 -3.55
C LEU A 101 -7.88 0.86 -4.17
N GLY A 102 -8.98 0.73 -4.91
CA GLY A 102 -9.66 1.81 -5.63
C GLY A 102 -8.91 2.33 -6.86
N ASN A 103 -7.78 1.72 -7.22
CA ASN A 103 -6.96 2.12 -8.35
C ASN A 103 -7.62 1.75 -9.68
N GLY A 104 -7.49 2.60 -10.69
CA GLY A 104 -7.89 2.35 -12.07
C GLY A 104 -6.90 1.46 -12.84
N SER A 105 -7.04 1.43 -14.16
CA SER A 105 -6.23 0.60 -15.07
C SER A 105 -4.74 0.92 -15.01
N PRO A 106 -3.87 0.03 -15.53
CA PRO A 106 -2.43 0.33 -15.62
C PRO A 106 -2.09 1.70 -16.24
N ASN A 107 -2.89 2.15 -17.22
CA ASN A 107 -2.69 3.44 -17.85
C ASN A 107 -3.23 4.64 -17.04
N SER A 108 -4.06 4.43 -16.01
CA SER A 108 -4.54 5.51 -15.14
C SER A 108 -3.44 6.10 -14.25
N LYS A 109 -2.32 5.37 -14.08
CA LYS A 109 -1.21 5.75 -13.20
C LYS A 109 -1.57 5.84 -11.71
N ASP A 110 -2.74 5.33 -11.32
CA ASP A 110 -3.16 5.30 -9.91
C ASP A 110 -2.21 4.44 -9.06
N GLY A 111 -1.66 3.35 -9.62
CA GLY A 111 -0.76 2.45 -8.89
C GLY A 111 0.51 3.13 -8.37
N SER A 112 1.18 3.93 -9.19
CA SER A 112 2.34 4.72 -8.74
C SER A 112 1.95 6.03 -8.05
N THR A 113 0.80 6.62 -8.38
CA THR A 113 0.29 7.83 -7.71
C THR A 113 -0.01 7.56 -6.24
N PHE A 114 -0.76 6.49 -5.97
CA PHE A 114 -1.21 6.08 -4.63
C PHE A 114 -0.37 4.93 -4.06
N LEU A 115 0.93 4.96 -4.35
CA LEU A 115 1.93 4.09 -3.72
C LEU A 115 1.98 4.29 -2.20
N GLY A 116 2.62 3.38 -1.45
CA GLY A 116 2.77 3.50 0.01
C GLY A 116 3.39 4.84 0.44
N ARG A 117 2.66 5.61 1.27
CA ARG A 117 3.15 6.86 1.90
C ARG A 117 2.82 6.96 3.38
N GLY A 118 3.56 7.80 4.09
CA GLY A 118 3.44 8.03 5.53
C GLY A 118 3.94 6.87 6.38
N PHE A 119 3.72 6.97 7.70
CA PHE A 119 4.25 6.02 8.68
C PHE A 119 3.58 4.63 8.63
N ILE A 120 2.35 4.56 8.13
CA ILE A 120 1.59 3.31 7.99
C ILE A 120 1.61 2.74 6.58
N GLN A 121 2.37 3.36 5.67
CA GLN A 121 2.43 3.00 4.23
C GLN A 121 1.03 2.94 3.59
N LEU A 122 0.27 4.04 3.72
CA LEU A 122 -1.05 4.20 3.11
C LEU A 122 -0.95 3.96 1.61
N THR A 123 -1.69 2.96 1.10
CA THR A 123 -1.58 2.48 -0.29
C THR A 123 -2.95 2.34 -0.92
N GLY A 124 -3.11 2.77 -2.17
CA GLY A 124 -4.34 2.64 -2.95
C GLY A 124 -5.30 3.82 -2.81
N LYS A 125 -5.79 4.33 -3.95
CA LYS A 125 -6.69 5.48 -4.05
C LYS A 125 -7.85 5.49 -3.05
N ALA A 126 -8.53 4.36 -2.87
CA ALA A 126 -9.65 4.25 -1.93
C ALA A 126 -9.24 4.58 -0.49
N ASN A 127 -8.08 4.07 -0.04
CA ASN A 127 -7.57 4.37 1.29
C ASN A 127 -7.18 5.85 1.43
N TYR A 128 -6.63 6.47 0.38
CA TYR A 128 -6.36 7.92 0.37
C TYR A 128 -7.66 8.75 0.43
N GLU A 129 -8.73 8.32 -0.23
CA GLU A 129 -10.06 8.94 -0.18
C GLU A 129 -10.68 8.83 1.21
N ASP A 130 -10.60 7.65 1.84
CA ASP A 130 -11.10 7.40 3.19
C ASP A 130 -10.35 8.25 4.22
N ILE A 131 -9.02 8.32 4.16
CA ILE A 131 -8.24 9.16 5.07
C ILE A 131 -8.53 10.65 4.86
N SER A 132 -8.73 11.08 3.61
CA SER A 132 -9.16 12.47 3.34
C SER A 132 -10.51 12.75 4.00
N THR A 133 -11.45 11.81 3.90
CA THR A 133 -12.79 11.94 4.49
C THR A 133 -12.74 11.98 6.00
N LEU A 134 -11.98 11.07 6.63
CA LEU A 134 -11.80 11.02 8.08
C LEU A 134 -11.12 12.28 8.61
N TRP A 135 -10.04 12.73 7.97
CA TRP A 135 -9.37 13.97 8.29
C TRP A 135 -10.33 15.15 8.24
N ASN A 136 -11.11 15.27 7.17
CA ASN A 136 -12.02 16.39 6.96
C ASN A 136 -13.30 16.31 7.81
N LYS A 137 -13.66 15.15 8.33
CA LYS A 137 -14.79 15.00 9.26
C LYS A 137 -14.43 15.45 10.68
N ASP A 138 -13.15 15.41 11.04
CA ASP A 138 -12.69 15.83 12.35
C ASP A 138 -12.84 17.35 12.55
N PRO A 139 -13.55 17.80 13.60
CA PRO A 139 -13.66 19.22 13.93
C PRO A 139 -12.32 19.92 14.16
N GLU A 140 -11.29 19.21 14.64
CA GLU A 140 -9.95 19.78 14.82
C GLU A 140 -9.35 20.29 13.50
N ASN A 141 -9.75 19.66 12.38
CA ASN A 141 -9.28 20.03 11.05
C ASN A 141 -10.30 20.90 10.29
N ALA A 142 -11.24 21.56 11.00
CA ALA A 142 -12.24 22.44 10.37
C ALA A 142 -11.62 23.48 9.42
N ASN A 143 -10.49 24.06 9.82
CA ASN A 143 -9.78 25.11 9.08
C ASN A 143 -8.55 24.60 8.30
N ASN A 144 -8.30 23.29 8.29
CA ASN A 144 -7.15 22.67 7.63
C ASN A 144 -7.58 21.39 6.90
N LYS A 145 -8.45 21.54 5.91
CA LYS A 145 -8.95 20.41 5.12
C LYS A 145 -7.85 19.87 4.21
N LYS A 146 -7.76 18.55 4.08
CA LYS A 146 -6.77 17.85 3.26
C LYS A 146 -7.43 16.87 2.31
N TYR A 147 -6.86 16.74 1.12
CA TYR A 147 -7.33 15.85 0.06
C TYR A 147 -6.15 15.03 -0.45
N PHE A 148 -5.86 13.95 0.25
CA PHE A 148 -4.72 13.08 -0.04
C PHE A 148 -4.93 12.24 -1.31
N HIS A 149 -6.18 12.03 -1.73
CA HIS A 149 -6.51 11.33 -2.97
C HIS A 149 -6.34 12.19 -4.24
N LYS A 150 -5.76 13.39 -4.11
CA LYS A 150 -5.52 14.32 -5.21
C LYS A 150 -4.06 14.74 -5.24
N GLN A 151 -3.55 14.96 -6.44
CA GLN A 151 -2.22 15.52 -6.67
C GLN A 151 -2.18 16.99 -6.25
N ALA A 152 -0.99 17.49 -5.89
CA ALA A 152 -0.80 18.90 -5.54
C ALA A 152 -1.24 19.86 -6.68
N SER A 153 -1.02 19.46 -7.94
CA SER A 153 -1.47 20.22 -9.13
C SER A 153 -3.00 20.42 -9.19
N ASP A 154 -3.76 19.53 -8.55
CA ASP A 154 -5.23 19.51 -8.58
C ASP A 154 -5.83 20.03 -7.26
N GLY A 155 -5.04 20.79 -6.48
CA GLY A 155 -5.41 21.27 -5.15
C GLY A 155 -5.42 20.17 -4.08
N GLY A 156 -4.74 19.06 -4.33
CA GLY A 156 -4.53 17.96 -3.41
C GLY A 156 -3.35 18.17 -2.47
N HIS A 157 -3.19 17.22 -1.57
CA HIS A 157 -2.21 17.28 -0.48
C HIS A 157 -1.45 15.96 -0.29
N ILE A 158 -1.41 15.11 -1.33
CA ILE A 158 -0.82 13.78 -1.27
C ILE A 158 0.65 13.80 -0.80
N ASP A 159 1.43 14.79 -1.22
CA ASP A 159 2.86 14.89 -0.92
C ASP A 159 3.12 15.26 0.56
N GLU A 160 2.16 15.85 1.26
CA GLU A 160 2.30 16.17 2.68
C GLU A 160 2.43 14.92 3.56
N LEU A 161 1.96 13.76 3.09
CA LEU A 161 2.19 12.47 3.76
C LEU A 161 3.67 12.05 3.78
N GLU A 162 4.52 12.73 3.01
CA GLU A 162 5.98 12.53 3.00
C GLU A 162 6.73 13.73 3.55
N THR A 163 6.27 14.94 3.22
CA THR A 163 7.01 16.19 3.50
C THR A 163 6.63 16.84 4.82
N ASP A 164 5.51 16.46 5.43
CA ASP A 164 5.02 16.99 6.70
C ASP A 164 4.80 15.84 7.70
N LEU A 165 5.65 15.78 8.72
CA LEU A 165 5.63 14.68 9.70
C LEU A 165 4.37 14.67 10.56
N ASP A 166 3.81 15.84 10.88
CA ASP A 166 2.60 15.94 11.69
C ASP A 166 1.39 15.48 10.87
N VAL A 167 1.32 15.86 9.60
CA VAL A 167 0.31 15.36 8.67
C VAL A 167 0.44 13.85 8.46
N ALA A 168 1.63 13.34 8.19
CA ALA A 168 1.89 11.91 8.00
C ALA A 168 1.52 11.09 9.25
N MET A 169 1.86 11.59 10.44
CA MET A 169 1.56 10.94 11.71
C MET A 169 0.05 10.96 11.99
N LYS A 170 -0.60 12.12 11.86
CA LYS A 170 -2.04 12.26 12.11
C LYS A 170 -2.87 11.43 11.10
N ALA A 171 -2.47 11.37 9.84
CA ALA A 171 -3.06 10.48 8.84
C ALA A 171 -2.93 9.00 9.23
N SER A 172 -1.76 8.59 9.73
CA SER A 172 -1.52 7.23 10.24
C SER A 172 -2.41 6.90 11.44
N MET A 173 -2.66 7.87 12.34
CA MET A 173 -3.58 7.72 13.47
C MET A 173 -5.05 7.62 13.02
N TYR A 174 -5.47 8.34 11.97
CA TYR A 174 -6.80 8.15 11.39
C TYR A 174 -6.97 6.75 10.83
N TYR A 175 -5.99 6.23 10.10
CA TYR A 175 -6.02 4.87 9.58
C TYR A 175 -6.10 3.85 10.71
N TRP A 176 -5.25 3.99 11.73
CA TRP A 176 -5.24 3.15 12.93
C TRP A 176 -6.60 3.08 13.61
N LYS A 177 -7.24 4.23 13.81
CA LYS A 177 -8.58 4.31 14.40
C LYS A 177 -9.65 3.69 13.49
N TRP A 178 -9.58 3.98 12.20
CA TRP A 178 -10.53 3.46 11.21
C TRP A 178 -10.52 1.94 11.13
N LYS A 179 -9.33 1.32 11.23
CA LYS A 179 -9.16 -0.13 11.21
C LYS A 179 -9.36 -0.80 12.57
N ASP A 180 -9.92 -0.11 13.58
CA ASP A 180 -10.15 -0.64 14.93
C ASP A 180 -8.90 -1.27 15.58
N CYS A 181 -7.73 -0.69 15.32
CA CYS A 181 -6.47 -1.21 15.86
C CYS A 181 -6.36 -0.99 17.39
N ASN A 182 -7.11 -0.05 17.95
CA ASN A 182 -7.17 0.16 19.40
C ASN A 182 -7.73 -1.08 20.11
N SER A 183 -8.87 -1.62 19.67
CA SER A 183 -9.47 -2.80 20.31
C SER A 183 -8.51 -4.00 20.32
N LYS A 184 -7.74 -4.18 19.23
CA LYS A 184 -6.71 -5.23 19.15
C LYS A 184 -5.53 -4.95 20.07
N ALA A 185 -5.01 -3.72 20.04
CA ALA A 185 -3.88 -3.33 20.87
C ALA A 185 -4.18 -3.39 22.38
N ASP A 186 -5.41 -3.05 22.80
CA ASP A 186 -5.85 -3.09 24.19
C ASP A 186 -5.92 -4.54 24.73
N ASN A 187 -6.13 -5.51 23.84
CA ASN A 187 -6.08 -6.95 24.14
C ASN A 187 -4.68 -7.57 23.97
N ASP A 188 -3.65 -6.75 23.76
CA ASP A 188 -2.29 -7.15 23.37
C ASP A 188 -2.21 -8.06 22.11
N ASP A 189 -3.21 -7.99 21.23
CA ASP A 189 -3.36 -8.81 20.03
C ASP A 189 -2.48 -8.29 18.89
N THR A 190 -1.19 -8.65 18.92
CA THR A 190 -0.20 -8.22 17.91
C THR A 190 -0.56 -8.75 16.52
N ALA A 191 -1.11 -9.96 16.44
CA ALA A 191 -1.52 -10.57 15.17
C ALA A 191 -2.71 -9.82 14.56
N GLY A 192 -3.75 -9.53 15.36
CA GLY A 192 -4.91 -8.76 14.92
C GLY A 192 -4.57 -7.34 14.50
N VAL A 193 -3.69 -6.65 15.22
CA VAL A 193 -3.18 -5.33 14.78
C VAL A 193 -2.45 -5.47 13.44
N THR A 194 -1.57 -6.47 13.30
CA THR A 194 -0.79 -6.69 12.07
C THR A 194 -1.70 -6.98 10.88
N TYR A 195 -2.72 -7.82 11.06
CA TYR A 195 -3.74 -8.09 10.06
C TYR A 195 -4.48 -6.81 9.64
N ASN A 196 -4.89 -5.98 10.60
CA ASN A 196 -5.62 -4.73 10.32
C ASN A 196 -4.77 -3.70 9.54
N ILE A 197 -3.46 -3.68 9.77
CA ILE A 197 -2.54 -2.79 9.06
C ILE A 197 -2.16 -3.33 7.68
N LYS A 198 -1.70 -4.58 7.59
CA LYS A 198 -1.08 -5.16 6.40
C LYS A 198 -2.04 -5.98 5.52
N GLY A 199 -3.17 -6.42 6.08
CA GLY A 199 -4.08 -7.38 5.45
C GLY A 199 -3.63 -8.84 5.55
N SER A 200 -2.61 -9.13 6.37
CA SER A 200 -2.09 -10.47 6.67
C SER A 200 -1.38 -10.48 8.02
N ASP A 201 -1.36 -11.62 8.69
CA ASP A 201 -0.77 -11.88 10.02
C ASP A 201 0.31 -12.97 9.96
N ASP A 202 1.16 -12.95 8.93
CA ASP A 202 2.30 -13.88 8.81
C ASP A 202 3.16 -13.89 10.09
N ASP A 203 3.48 -15.08 10.60
CA ASP A 203 4.13 -15.28 11.89
C ASP A 203 5.42 -14.45 12.04
N LYS A 204 6.23 -14.33 10.98
CA LYS A 204 7.49 -13.58 11.02
C LYS A 204 7.25 -12.08 11.12
N GLU A 205 6.23 -11.58 10.44
CA GLU A 205 5.83 -10.18 10.53
C GLU A 205 5.28 -9.87 11.91
N VAL A 206 4.43 -10.73 12.46
CA VAL A 206 3.87 -10.59 13.82
C VAL A 206 4.98 -10.61 14.87
N GLU A 207 5.95 -11.52 14.75
CA GLU A 207 7.12 -11.61 15.64
C GLU A 207 7.98 -10.34 15.57
N ASN A 208 8.27 -9.84 14.37
CA ASN A 208 9.07 -8.64 14.18
C ASN A 208 8.38 -7.41 14.78
N ARG A 209 7.09 -7.21 14.49
CA ARG A 209 6.28 -6.10 15.04
C ARG A 209 6.14 -6.21 16.55
N GLY A 210 5.94 -7.42 17.07
CA GLY A 210 5.90 -7.73 18.50
C GLY A 210 7.22 -7.41 19.21
N THR A 211 8.35 -7.69 18.57
CA THR A 211 9.68 -7.37 19.09
C THR A 211 9.88 -5.87 19.26
N ILE A 212 9.51 -5.07 18.25
CA ILE A 212 9.61 -3.60 18.33
C ILE A 212 8.62 -3.05 19.36
N LYS A 213 7.38 -3.55 19.36
CA LYS A 213 6.37 -3.22 20.38
C LYS A 213 6.91 -3.44 21.80
N ASN A 214 7.47 -4.61 22.08
CA ASN A 214 7.97 -4.94 23.43
C ASN A 214 9.09 -3.99 23.86
N LYS A 215 10.02 -3.65 22.96
CA LYS A 215 11.04 -2.62 23.22
C LYS A 215 10.41 -1.25 23.53
N ALA A 216 9.35 -0.87 22.82
CA ALA A 216 8.63 0.36 23.11
C ALA A 216 7.91 0.33 24.46
N ILE A 217 7.33 -0.81 24.85
CA ILE A 217 6.73 -1.00 26.19
C ILE A 217 7.77 -0.75 27.29
N ASP A 218 8.99 -1.26 27.13
CA ASP A 218 10.03 -1.11 28.16
C ASP A 218 10.52 0.33 28.34
N VAL A 219 10.37 1.19 27.33
CA VAL A 219 10.73 2.61 27.40
C VAL A 219 9.57 3.48 27.89
N LEU A 220 8.33 3.11 27.61
CA LEU A 220 7.13 3.91 27.91
C LEU A 220 6.54 3.65 29.31
N LYS A 221 7.03 2.62 30.01
CA LYS A 221 6.75 2.40 31.44
C LYS A 221 7.42 3.45 32.30
#